data_AF-A0A929XUJ6-F1
#
_entry.id   AF-A0A929XUJ6-F1
#
_cell.length_a   1.000
_cell.length_b   1.000
_cell.length_c   1.000
_cell.angle_alpha   90.00
_cell.angle_beta   90.00
_cell.angle_gamma   90.00
#
_symmetry.space_group_name_H-M   'P 1'
#
loop_
_entity.id
_entity.type
_entity.pdbx_description
1 polymer ?
#
loop_
_entity_poly.entity_id
_entity_poly.type
_entity_poly.pdbx_seq_one_letter_code
_entity_poly.pdbx_strand_id
1 'polypeptide(L)'
;MYMDFLVDIPVEEVGISLKTIKGTTYVYYTDGRKYNSEKKYTVPHTTSIGKCAEGLSNKMYPNSNFLTFFPMVELPTEREAAYRSGCLRIGAFLVIRKLIAELRVDELLGNLLGKDSGLFLDLSTY
;
A
#
# COMPACT_ATOMS: atom_id res chain seq x y z
N MET A 1 -13.08 0.61 -1.73
CA MET A 1 -11.68 0.89 -2.15
C MET A 1 -10.83 -0.26 -1.66
N TYR A 2 -9.91 -0.77 -2.50
CA TYR A 2 -8.98 -1.84 -2.12
C TYR A 2 -7.63 -1.24 -1.73
N MET A 3 -6.91 -1.91 -0.83
CA MET A 3 -5.57 -1.52 -0.45
C MET A 3 -4.56 -1.95 -1.53
N ASP A 4 -3.40 -1.32 -1.50
CA ASP A 4 -2.30 -1.47 -2.45
C ASP A 4 -1.33 -2.61 -2.09
N PHE A 5 -1.53 -3.27 -0.94
CA PHE A 5 -0.74 -4.41 -0.50
C PHE A 5 -1.51 -5.72 -0.56
N LEU A 6 -0.77 -6.83 -0.56
CA LEU A 6 -1.31 -8.19 -0.55
C LEU A 6 -1.33 -8.75 0.86
N VAL A 7 -2.42 -9.44 1.18
CA VAL A 7 -2.54 -10.27 2.39
C VAL A 7 -2.92 -11.69 2.00
N ASP A 8 -2.58 -12.64 2.85
CA ASP A 8 -3.05 -14.01 2.70
C ASP A 8 -4.56 -14.06 2.97
N ILE A 9 -5.27 -14.87 2.18
CA ILE A 9 -6.69 -15.12 2.39
C ILE A 9 -6.81 -15.96 3.67
N PRO A 10 -7.65 -15.59 4.65
CA PRO A 10 -7.79 -16.32 5.91
C PRO A 10 -8.63 -17.60 5.70
N VAL A 11 -8.11 -18.56 4.94
CA VAL A 11 -8.80 -19.82 4.59
C VAL A 11 -9.09 -20.66 5.85
N GLU A 12 -8.32 -20.47 6.91
CA GLU A 12 -8.50 -21.16 8.20
C GLU A 12 -9.77 -20.72 8.95
N GLU A 13 -10.32 -19.54 8.64
CA GLU A 13 -11.55 -19.07 9.24
C GLU A 13 -12.80 -19.60 8.52
N VAL A 14 -13.76 -20.08 9.31
CA VAL A 14 -15.04 -20.57 8.81
C VAL A 14 -15.84 -19.40 8.23
N GLY A 15 -16.38 -19.55 7.02
CA GLY A 15 -17.28 -18.57 6.41
C GLY A 15 -16.68 -17.75 5.26
N ILE A 16 -15.49 -18.10 4.80
CA ILE A 16 -14.90 -17.54 3.57
C ILE A 16 -15.51 -18.19 2.33
N SER A 17 -15.88 -17.38 1.34
CA SER A 17 -16.36 -17.83 0.03
C SER A 17 -15.77 -16.98 -1.10
N LEU A 18 -15.51 -17.63 -2.24
CA LEU A 18 -14.98 -16.99 -3.45
C LEU A 18 -16.07 -16.85 -4.49
N LYS A 19 -16.18 -15.68 -5.11
CA LYS A 19 -17.13 -15.43 -6.21
C LYS A 19 -16.44 -14.72 -7.36
N THR A 20 -16.47 -15.32 -8.54
CA THR A 20 -15.94 -14.70 -9.76
C THR A 20 -17.02 -13.90 -10.45
N ILE A 21 -16.78 -12.60 -10.63
CA ILE A 21 -17.67 -11.65 -11.29
C ILE A 21 -16.89 -10.96 -12.39
N LYS A 22 -17.33 -11.09 -13.65
CA LYS A 22 -16.71 -10.46 -14.83
C LYS A 22 -15.18 -10.71 -14.92
N GLY A 23 -14.74 -11.92 -14.57
CA GLY A 23 -13.33 -12.32 -14.62
C GLY A 23 -12.51 -11.98 -13.37
N THR A 24 -13.05 -11.21 -12.42
CA THR A 24 -12.38 -10.92 -11.14
C THR A 24 -12.95 -11.79 -10.03
N THR A 25 -12.10 -12.50 -9.30
CA THR A 25 -12.50 -13.30 -8.14
C THR A 25 -12.45 -12.45 -6.87
N TYR A 26 -13.58 -12.36 -6.18
CA TYR A 26 -13.73 -11.63 -4.93
C TYR A 26 -13.85 -12.58 -3.75
N VAL A 27 -13.31 -12.16 -2.62
CA VAL A 27 -13.37 -12.88 -1.35
C VAL A 27 -14.46 -12.29 -0.47
N TYR A 28 -15.34 -13.14 0.03
CA TYR A 28 -16.45 -12.80 0.92
C TYR A 28 -16.30 -13.52 2.25
N TYR A 29 -16.60 -12.81 3.34
CA TYR A 29 -16.67 -13.35 4.70
C TYR A 29 -18.12 -13.36 5.18
N THR A 30 -18.49 -14.38 5.96
CA THR A 30 -19.82 -14.52 6.56
C THR A 30 -19.80 -13.96 7.97
N ASP A 31 -20.19 -12.70 8.12
CA ASP A 31 -20.12 -11.98 9.40
C ASP A 31 -21.38 -12.16 10.27
N GLY A 32 -22.44 -12.76 9.72
CA GLY A 32 -23.65 -13.00 10.48
C GLY A 32 -24.70 -13.81 9.73
N ARG A 33 -25.89 -13.85 10.32
CA ARG A 33 -27.04 -14.56 9.78
C ARG A 33 -28.25 -13.66 9.86
N LYS A 34 -28.96 -13.47 8.74
CA LYS A 34 -30.17 -12.67 8.66
C LYS A 34 -31.36 -13.56 8.33
N TYR A 35 -32.39 -13.51 9.17
CA TYR A 35 -33.63 -14.23 8.90
C TYR A 35 -34.36 -13.60 7.71
N ASN A 36 -34.75 -14.42 6.74
CA ASN A 36 -35.58 -14.00 5.63
C ASN A 36 -37.02 -14.44 5.90
N SER A 37 -37.90 -13.48 6.17
CA SER A 37 -39.31 -13.74 6.50
C SER A 37 -40.12 -14.30 5.32
N GLU A 38 -39.81 -13.88 4.10
CA GLU A 38 -40.49 -14.37 2.88
C GLU A 38 -40.18 -15.84 2.63
N LYS A 39 -38.90 -16.19 2.72
CA LYS A 39 -38.43 -17.56 2.44
C LYS A 39 -38.49 -18.49 3.65
N LYS A 40 -38.80 -17.94 4.84
CA LYS A 40 -38.90 -18.66 6.12
C LYS A 40 -37.65 -19.46 6.48
N TYR A 41 -36.47 -18.97 6.09
CA TYR A 41 -35.19 -19.53 6.53
C TYR A 41 -34.14 -18.44 6.74
N THR A 42 -33.11 -18.79 7.50
CA THR A 42 -31.99 -17.91 7.81
C THR A 42 -30.93 -17.96 6.71
N VAL A 43 -30.57 -16.80 6.16
CA VAL A 43 -29.55 -16.66 5.12
C VAL A 43 -28.26 -16.15 5.76
N PRO A 44 -27.08 -16.70 5.43
CA PRO A 44 -25.82 -16.10 5.83
C PRO A 44 -25.68 -14.69 5.26
N HIS A 45 -25.36 -13.73 6.12
CA HIS A 45 -24.97 -12.40 5.69
C HIS A 45 -23.50 -12.47 5.27
N THR A 46 -23.21 -12.10 4.02
CA THR A 46 -21.86 -12.17 3.46
C THR A 46 -21.40 -10.80 3.00
N THR A 47 -20.23 -10.38 3.46
CA THR A 47 -19.62 -9.10 3.15
C THR A 47 -18.33 -9.32 2.36
N SER A 48 -18.08 -8.54 1.31
CA SER A 48 -16.81 -8.63 0.56
C SER A 48 -15.68 -8.08 1.44
N ILE A 49 -14.58 -8.82 1.53
CA ILE A 49 -13.38 -8.45 2.30
C ILE A 49 -12.16 -8.16 1.40
N GLY A 50 -12.19 -8.59 0.14
CA GLY A 50 -11.05 -8.40 -0.75
C GLY A 50 -11.28 -8.88 -2.18
N LYS A 51 -10.29 -8.63 -3.04
CA LYS A 51 -10.20 -9.19 -4.39
C LYS A 51 -8.95 -10.07 -4.50
N CYS A 52 -9.06 -11.25 -5.10
CA CYS A 52 -7.90 -12.11 -5.32
C CYS A 52 -6.87 -11.42 -6.22
N ALA A 53 -5.60 -11.69 -5.96
CA ALA A 53 -4.52 -11.24 -6.82
C ALA A 53 -4.43 -12.11 -8.09
N GLU A 54 -4.19 -11.47 -9.23
CA GLU A 54 -4.03 -12.19 -10.51
C GLU A 54 -2.77 -13.06 -10.45
N GLY A 55 -2.92 -14.36 -10.68
CA GLY A 55 -1.81 -15.32 -10.63
C GLY A 55 -1.45 -15.86 -9.24
N LEU A 56 -1.98 -15.30 -8.15
CA LEU A 56 -1.73 -15.79 -6.79
C LEU A 56 -3.05 -16.19 -6.10
N SER A 57 -3.38 -17.48 -6.14
CA SER A 57 -4.66 -18.00 -5.63
C SER A 57 -4.85 -17.84 -4.11
N ASN A 58 -3.77 -17.71 -3.35
CA ASN A 58 -3.82 -17.64 -1.88
C ASN A 58 -3.75 -16.20 -1.34
N LYS A 59 -3.56 -15.20 -2.21
CA LYS A 59 -3.42 -13.80 -1.81
C LYS A 59 -4.56 -12.94 -2.35
N MET A 60 -4.89 -11.90 -1.59
CA MET A 60 -5.88 -10.91 -1.98
C MET A 60 -5.41 -9.50 -1.67
N TYR A 61 -5.94 -8.53 -2.42
CA TYR A 61 -5.94 -7.14 -2.02
C TYR A 61 -7.13 -6.92 -1.07
N PRO A 62 -6.87 -6.60 0.21
CA PRO A 62 -7.93 -6.41 1.18
C PRO A 62 -8.68 -5.09 0.92
N ASN A 63 -9.91 -5.00 1.42
CA ASN A 63 -10.66 -3.75 1.50
C ASN A 63 -10.80 -3.32 2.98
N SER A 64 -11.53 -2.24 3.24
CA SER A 64 -11.73 -1.72 4.60
C SER A 64 -12.41 -2.72 5.54
N ASN A 65 -13.30 -3.57 5.04
CA ASN A 65 -14.02 -4.56 5.86
C ASN A 65 -13.07 -5.65 6.36
N PHE A 66 -12.01 -5.98 5.62
CA PHE A 66 -11.00 -6.92 6.08
C PHE A 66 -10.38 -6.47 7.41
N LEU A 67 -10.01 -5.20 7.53
CA LEU A 67 -9.44 -4.68 8.79
C LEU A 67 -10.45 -4.64 9.93
N THR A 68 -11.75 -4.53 9.63
CA THR A 68 -12.82 -4.55 10.63
C THR A 68 -13.04 -5.96 11.19
N PHE A 69 -13.06 -6.97 10.32
CA PHE A 69 -13.29 -8.36 10.74
C PHE A 69 -12.01 -9.05 11.24
N PHE A 70 -10.85 -8.65 10.74
CA PHE A 70 -9.55 -9.25 11.02
C PHE A 70 -8.56 -8.22 11.58
N PRO A 71 -8.84 -7.56 12.73
CA PRO A 71 -7.99 -6.51 13.27
C PRO A 71 -6.65 -7.00 13.79
N MET A 72 -6.51 -8.30 14.07
CA MET A 72 -5.29 -8.91 14.60
C MET A 72 -4.33 -9.43 13.52
N VAL A 73 -4.72 -9.37 12.25
CA VAL A 73 -3.84 -9.80 11.16
C VAL A 73 -2.72 -8.77 11.01
N GLU A 74 -1.47 -9.25 11.10
CA GLU A 74 -0.31 -8.41 10.86
C GLU A 74 -0.30 -7.94 9.41
N LEU A 75 -0.33 -6.62 9.24
CA LEU A 75 -0.19 -6.02 7.92
C LEU A 75 1.27 -6.02 7.51
N PRO A 76 1.56 -6.19 6.20
CA PRO A 76 2.93 -6.10 5.71
C PRO A 76 3.55 -4.76 6.14
N THR A 77 4.65 -4.84 6.90
CA THR A 77 5.37 -3.67 7.43
C THR A 77 6.06 -2.90 6.31
N GLU A 78 6.52 -3.63 5.29
CA GLU A 78 7.14 -3.08 4.09
C GLU A 78 6.05 -2.66 3.11
N ARG A 79 5.73 -1.37 3.14
CA ARG A 79 5.08 -0.74 1.99
C ARG A 79 6.14 -0.54 0.92
N GLU A 80 5.83 -0.91 -0.32
CA GLU A 80 6.59 -0.40 -1.47
C GLU A 80 6.73 1.11 -1.31
N ALA A 81 7.93 1.65 -1.59
CA ALA A 81 8.28 3.03 -1.34
C ALA A 81 7.10 3.93 -1.73
N ALA A 82 6.46 4.56 -0.73
CA ALA A 82 5.24 5.31 -0.95
C ALA A 82 5.44 6.21 -2.17
N TYR A 83 4.61 6.05 -3.20
CA TYR A 83 4.72 6.85 -4.43
C TYR A 83 4.41 8.31 -4.07
N ARG A 84 5.40 9.01 -3.52
CA ARG A 84 5.30 10.43 -3.22
C ARG A 84 5.24 11.12 -4.57
N SER A 85 4.28 12.03 -4.73
CA SER A 85 4.21 12.84 -5.95
C SER A 85 5.55 13.55 -6.18
N GLY A 86 5.89 13.86 -7.44
CA GLY A 86 7.10 14.63 -7.73
C GLY A 86 7.17 15.95 -6.94
N CYS A 87 6.01 16.56 -6.67
CA CYS A 87 5.87 17.75 -5.82
C CYS A 87 6.24 17.53 -4.34
N LEU A 88 6.07 16.32 -3.78
CA LEU A 88 6.59 16.01 -2.44
C LEU A 88 8.10 15.71 -2.45
N ARG A 89 8.65 15.27 -3.60
CA ARG A 89 10.08 14.94 -3.73
C ARG A 89 10.95 16.19 -3.86
N ILE A 90 10.45 17.26 -4.48
CA ILE A 90 11.22 18.50 -4.69
C ILE A 90 11.60 19.21 -3.38
N GLY A 91 10.87 18.97 -2.29
CA GLY A 91 11.12 19.63 -1.00
C GLY A 91 12.54 19.37 -0.46
N ALA A 92 12.99 18.12 -0.49
CA ALA A 92 14.35 17.76 -0.05
C ALA A 92 15.41 18.46 -0.91
N PHE A 93 15.23 18.46 -2.24
CA PHE A 93 16.12 19.14 -3.18
C PHE A 93 16.21 20.65 -2.90
N LEU A 94 15.09 21.33 -2.65
CA LEU A 94 15.07 22.76 -2.34
C LEU A 94 15.80 23.08 -1.03
N VAL A 95 15.61 22.27 0.01
CA VAL A 95 16.30 22.46 1.31
C VAL A 95 17.80 22.25 1.15
N ILE A 96 18.21 21.18 0.48
CA ILE A 96 19.63 20.88 0.24
C ILE A 96 20.29 22.00 -0.58
N ARG A 97 19.66 22.48 -1.66
CA ARG A 97 20.18 23.60 -2.44
C ARG A 97 20.29 24.89 -1.63
N LYS A 98 19.33 25.15 -0.75
CA LYS A 98 19.37 26.31 0.14
C LYS A 98 20.53 26.20 1.13
N LEU A 99 20.75 25.02 1.73
CA LEU A 99 21.88 24.77 2.63
C LEU A 99 23.23 24.94 1.94
N ILE A 100 23.37 24.44 0.71
CA ILE A 100 24.60 24.60 -0.07
C ILE A 100 24.93 26.08 -0.27
N ALA A 101 23.92 26.87 -0.64
CA ALA A 101 24.08 28.31 -0.85
C ALA A 101 24.36 29.08 0.45
N GLU A 102 23.65 28.79 1.54
CA GLU A 102 23.85 29.49 2.83
C GLU A 102 25.21 29.17 3.46
N LEU A 103 25.67 27.92 3.33
CA LEU A 103 26.96 27.49 3.86
C LEU A 103 28.13 27.71 2.88
N ARG A 104 27.85 28.21 1.68
CA ARG A 104 28.82 28.43 0.58
C ARG A 104 29.68 27.19 0.31
N VAL A 105 29.04 26.02 0.37
CA VAL A 105 29.69 24.72 0.20
C VAL A 105 30.19 24.55 -1.23
N ASP A 106 29.47 25.13 -2.19
CA ASP A 106 29.86 25.22 -3.60
C ASP A 106 31.20 25.96 -3.79
N GLU A 107 31.43 27.05 -3.06
CA GLU A 107 32.69 27.79 -3.13
C GLU A 107 33.84 27.06 -2.43
N LEU A 108 33.58 26.45 -1.27
CA LEU A 108 34.57 25.64 -0.56
C LEU A 108 35.03 24.45 -1.40
N LEU A 109 34.07 23.72 -2.00
CA LEU A 109 34.36 22.61 -2.89
C LEU A 109 35.00 23.08 -4.19
N GLY A 110 34.61 24.24 -4.73
CA GLY A 110 35.25 24.84 -5.89
C GLY A 110 36.74 25.14 -5.65
N ASN A 111 37.08 25.62 -4.45
CA ASN A 111 38.48 25.87 -4.08
C ASN A 111 39.30 24.59 -3.86
N LEU A 112 38.66 23.51 -3.39
CA LEU A 112 39.33 22.23 -3.08
C LEU A 112 39.44 21.28 -4.28
N LEU A 113 38.37 21.18 -5.07
CA LEU A 113 38.19 20.19 -6.14
C LEU A 113 38.18 20.82 -7.53
N GLY A 114 38.13 22.16 -7.63
CA GLY A 114 38.12 22.86 -8.91
C GLY A 114 36.95 22.43 -9.79
N LYS A 115 37.25 21.94 -10.99
CA LYS A 115 36.26 21.60 -12.02
C LYS A 115 35.32 20.43 -11.63
N ASP A 116 35.75 19.56 -10.73
CA ASP A 116 34.99 18.36 -10.35
C ASP A 116 34.01 18.60 -9.19
N SER A 117 34.03 19.80 -8.62
CA SER A 117 33.17 20.21 -7.50
C SER A 117 31.67 20.05 -7.78
N GLY A 118 31.23 20.34 -9.01
CA GLY A 118 29.82 20.18 -9.41
C GLY A 118 29.35 18.73 -9.40
N LEU A 119 30.14 17.81 -9.98
CA LEU A 119 29.80 16.39 -10.01
C LEU A 119 29.77 15.78 -8.60
N PHE A 120 30.71 16.19 -7.74
CA PHE A 120 30.76 15.74 -6.36
C PHE A 120 29.54 16.19 -5.56
N LEU A 121 29.09 17.43 -5.77
CA LEU A 121 27.91 17.99 -5.13
C LEU A 121 26.64 17.26 -5.59
N ASP A 122 26.50 16.99 -6.90
CA ASP A 122 25.37 16.24 -7.44
C ASP A 122 25.30 14.82 -6.87
N LEU A 123 26.43 14.13 -6.74
CA LEU A 123 26.52 12.80 -6.12
C LEU A 123 26.17 12.82 -4.62
N SER A 124 26.53 13.90 -3.92
CA SER A 124 26.28 14.03 -2.47
C SER A 124 24.83 14.37 -2.12
N THR A 125 24.03 14.77 -3.11
CA THR A 125 22.67 15.31 -2.93
C THR A 125 21.58 14.47 -3.57
N TYR A 126 21.96 13.35 -4.18
CA TYR A 126 21.09 12.33 -4.77
C TYR A 126 20.55 11.35 -3.72
#